data_AF-A0A7V9H475-F1
#
_entry.id   AF-A0A7V9H475-F1
#
_cell.length_a   1.000
_cell.length_b   1.000
_cell.length_c   1.000
_cell.angle_alpha   90.00
_cell.angle_beta   90.00
_cell.angle_gamma   90.00
#
_symmetry.space_group_name_H-M   'P 1'
#
loop_
_entity.id
_entity.type
_entity.pdbx_description
1 polymer ?
#
loop_
_entity_poly.entity_id
_entity_poly.type
_entity_poly.pdbx_seq_one_letter_code
_entity_poly.pdbx_strand_id
1 'polypeptide(L)'
;MKLQKGLLCVLLALILGTLGLTSALTAAPNETAYRGELPLGNPGLKETRTTERVTPGVTYTRIVRGEESKRDFYTVDVAFRADRAAAEEISARLRADGYKPRVEKVSDRAPDDPADSPSGYLVRVGKFASQAEADALRAELTTDGYAGTRTVYTGEDGGKTTGPWVVNVLKVDPDRYSGTLAPELATQIVPERELLTGISARTGALAAINGGYFVIGPNDGTPGDLAGISVLEGDLVSEAVDGRTSLVLPEGDGAGSDVAALSDELSVRSSDGATRLVDGKNRKPGLIRGCGGEGGDAPTEAPKHDFTCTDPSELILFTPIFGAGTEPGEGAEAVLDASGRVTALREGRGGPIPPDGSVLSGTGEGADWLRAHAQPGRKIDLSERLSGEGVRIGEGTGVVNGGPRLLSGGEPEITAFAEGFVYPENPEFYYRFGERRNPRTLAGTTSGGDLLLVAVDGRRPGYSVGASFEESAGIMDALGSDEAVNLDGGGSTGMTVGQRLVTRPSDTTGERPIGDAVVVLP
;
A
#
# COMPACT_ATOMS: atom_id res chain seq x y z
N MET A 1 2.35 -90.88 40.11
CA MET A 1 1.25 -91.79 39.73
C MET A 1 0.50 -91.17 38.56
N LYS A 2 0.34 -91.95 37.48
CA LYS A 2 -0.74 -91.97 36.46
C LYS A 2 -1.83 -90.88 36.60
N LEU A 3 -2.42 -90.26 35.58
CA LEU A 3 -2.47 -90.40 34.11
C LEU A 3 -3.39 -89.26 33.62
N GLN A 4 -3.18 -88.73 32.41
CA GLN A 4 -4.20 -88.26 31.43
C GLN A 4 -5.18 -87.13 31.86
N LYS A 5 -5.67 -86.21 31.01
CA LYS A 5 -5.72 -86.04 29.54
C LYS A 5 -6.37 -84.66 29.28
N GLY A 6 -5.84 -83.90 28.32
CA GLY A 6 -6.55 -82.94 27.46
C GLY A 6 -7.24 -81.74 28.13
N LEU A 7 -7.47 -80.61 27.48
CA LEU A 7 -7.22 -80.18 26.11
C LEU A 7 -7.36 -78.65 26.14
N LEU A 8 -6.33 -77.97 25.67
CA LEU A 8 -6.34 -76.71 24.91
C LEU A 8 -7.41 -75.63 25.24
N CYS A 9 -6.95 -74.51 25.82
CA CYS A 9 -7.40 -73.16 25.46
C CYS A 9 -6.29 -72.18 25.87
N VAL A 10 -5.46 -71.80 24.89
CA VAL A 10 -4.39 -70.80 25.07
C VAL A 10 -5.05 -69.42 25.10
N LEU A 11 -5.03 -68.78 26.26
CA LEU A 11 -5.43 -67.39 26.43
C LEU A 11 -4.20 -66.48 26.27
N LEU A 12 -4.37 -65.46 25.42
CA LEU A 12 -3.47 -64.34 25.17
C LEU A 12 -2.95 -63.69 26.48
N ALA A 13 -1.65 -63.37 26.49
CA ALA A 13 -1.08 -62.33 27.34
C ALA A 13 -0.18 -61.42 26.49
N LEU A 14 -0.56 -60.15 26.44
CA LEU A 14 0.08 -59.04 25.74
C LEU A 14 1.54 -58.84 26.17
N ILE A 15 2.45 -58.71 25.21
CA ILE A 15 3.75 -58.05 25.38
C ILE A 15 3.98 -57.11 24.20
N LEU A 16 4.41 -55.89 24.54
CA LEU A 16 4.65 -54.72 23.72
C LEU A 16 5.48 -55.00 22.46
N GLY A 17 5.00 -54.50 21.32
CA GLY A 17 5.76 -54.35 20.08
C GLY A 17 5.59 -52.92 19.56
N THR A 18 6.70 -52.17 19.55
CA THR A 18 6.85 -50.84 18.95
C THR A 18 6.61 -50.90 17.44
N LEU A 19 5.53 -50.29 16.95
CA LEU A 19 5.41 -49.91 15.54
C LEU A 19 5.68 -48.41 15.41
N GLY A 20 6.78 -48.09 14.71
CA GLY A 20 7.01 -46.75 14.19
C GLY A 20 5.94 -46.40 13.18
N LEU A 21 5.09 -45.44 13.51
CA LEU A 21 4.28 -44.73 12.55
C LEU A 21 5.20 -43.73 11.84
N THR A 22 5.72 -44.11 10.68
CA THR A 22 6.13 -43.13 9.67
C THR A 22 4.86 -42.40 9.23
N SER A 23 4.64 -41.23 9.82
CA SER A 23 3.70 -40.24 9.30
C SER A 23 4.21 -39.80 7.93
N ALA A 24 3.74 -40.47 6.88
CA ALA A 24 3.84 -39.96 5.53
C ALA A 24 3.10 -38.62 5.52
N LEU A 25 3.84 -37.51 5.37
CA LEU A 25 3.27 -36.25 4.96
C LEU A 25 2.54 -36.51 3.64
N THR A 26 1.22 -36.64 3.71
CA THR A 26 0.38 -36.54 2.53
C THR A 26 0.48 -35.11 2.06
N ALA A 27 1.31 -34.88 1.04
CA ALA A 27 1.29 -33.64 0.27
C ALA A 27 -0.16 -33.36 -0.12
N ALA A 28 -0.66 -32.19 0.26
CA ALA A 28 -1.96 -31.72 -0.19
C ALA A 28 -1.99 -31.73 -1.72
N PRO A 29 -3.14 -32.03 -2.36
CA PRO A 29 -3.26 -31.93 -3.81
C PRO A 29 -2.87 -30.50 -4.24
N ASN A 30 -2.14 -30.39 -5.35
CA ASN A 30 -1.78 -29.12 -6.01
C ASN A 30 -3.05 -28.33 -6.33
N GLU A 31 -3.53 -27.53 -5.39
CA GLU A 31 -4.54 -26.52 -5.62
C GLU A 31 -3.86 -25.27 -6.17
N THR A 32 -4.27 -24.89 -7.38
CA THR A 32 -3.79 -23.78 -8.22
C THR A 32 -2.35 -23.87 -8.69
N ALA A 33 -2.16 -24.40 -9.91
CA ALA A 33 -0.94 -24.17 -10.67
C ALA A 33 -0.99 -22.73 -11.22
N TYR A 34 -0.24 -21.80 -10.60
CA TYR A 34 0.04 -20.50 -11.20
C TYR A 34 0.55 -20.68 -12.65
N ARG A 35 0.28 -19.72 -13.53
CA ARG A 35 0.65 -19.79 -14.95
C ARG A 35 2.17 -19.78 -15.09
N GLY A 36 2.78 -20.95 -15.28
CA GLY A 36 4.20 -21.07 -15.58
C GLY A 36 5.12 -20.50 -14.49
N GLU A 37 6.30 -20.04 -14.92
CA GLU A 37 7.28 -19.35 -14.08
C GLU A 37 6.95 -17.87 -13.93
N LEU A 38 7.41 -17.20 -12.86
CA LEU A 38 7.18 -15.75 -12.76
C LEU A 38 7.93 -15.01 -13.88
N PRO A 39 7.33 -13.99 -14.52
CA PRO A 39 7.94 -13.24 -15.62
C PRO A 39 8.97 -12.20 -15.13
N LEU A 40 9.82 -12.61 -14.18
CA LEU A 40 10.87 -11.78 -13.60
C LEU A 40 12.24 -12.23 -14.10
N GLY A 41 12.98 -11.31 -14.71
CA GLY A 41 14.26 -11.62 -15.34
C GLY A 41 14.13 -12.47 -16.62
N ASN A 42 15.19 -13.18 -16.97
CA ASN A 42 15.17 -14.03 -18.17
C ASN A 42 14.35 -15.32 -17.94
N PRO A 43 13.77 -15.90 -19.00
CA PRO A 43 13.14 -17.21 -18.91
C PRO A 43 14.11 -18.30 -18.43
N GLY A 44 13.59 -19.29 -17.68
CA GLY A 44 14.33 -20.44 -17.20
C GLY A 44 15.28 -20.17 -16.03
N LEU A 45 15.18 -19.01 -15.37
CA LEU A 45 15.84 -18.80 -14.09
C LEU A 45 15.33 -19.81 -13.05
N LYS A 46 16.22 -20.22 -12.14
CA LYS A 46 15.83 -21.13 -11.06
C LYS A 46 14.72 -20.50 -10.23
N GLU A 47 13.67 -21.26 -10.01
CA GLU A 47 12.55 -20.85 -9.17
C GLU A 47 12.19 -21.97 -8.19
N THR A 48 11.93 -21.60 -6.94
CA THR A 48 11.45 -22.53 -5.91
C THR A 48 10.21 -21.95 -5.25
N ARG A 49 9.16 -22.76 -5.15
CA ARG A 49 7.90 -22.43 -4.49
C ARG A 49 7.70 -23.32 -3.28
N THR A 50 7.40 -22.73 -2.13
CA THR A 50 7.07 -23.46 -0.90
C THR A 50 5.71 -22.97 -0.40
N THR A 51 4.75 -23.87 -0.30
CA THR A 51 3.37 -23.56 0.09
C THR A 51 3.04 -24.20 1.43
N GLU A 52 2.43 -23.43 2.32
CA GLU A 52 1.82 -23.91 3.56
C GLU A 52 0.33 -23.54 3.58
N ARG A 53 -0.49 -24.42 4.16
CA ARG A 53 -1.89 -24.13 4.43
C ARG A 53 -1.98 -23.38 5.74
N VAL A 54 -2.60 -22.20 5.73
CA VAL A 54 -2.85 -21.39 6.93
C VAL A 54 -4.11 -21.91 7.64
N THR A 55 -5.20 -22.04 6.89
CA THR A 55 -6.49 -22.61 7.31
C THR A 55 -7.22 -23.17 6.07
N PRO A 56 -8.33 -23.94 6.14
CA PRO A 56 -9.11 -24.25 4.95
C PRO A 56 -9.47 -22.97 4.17
N GLY A 57 -9.26 -23.00 2.84
CA GLY A 57 -9.44 -21.83 1.98
C GLY A 57 -8.29 -20.80 1.99
N VAL A 58 -7.31 -20.89 2.90
CA VAL A 58 -6.20 -19.92 2.94
C VAL A 58 -4.84 -20.61 2.83
N THR A 59 -4.05 -20.19 1.84
CA THR A 59 -2.69 -20.71 1.61
C THR A 59 -1.67 -19.59 1.52
N TYR A 60 -0.50 -19.81 2.11
CA TYR A 60 0.67 -18.95 1.93
C TYR A 60 1.69 -19.68 1.04
N THR A 61 2.17 -19.00 0.00
CA THR A 61 3.23 -19.49 -0.89
C THR A 61 4.39 -18.52 -0.91
N ARG A 62 5.59 -19.01 -0.59
CA ARG A 62 6.85 -18.29 -0.78
C ARG A 62 7.51 -18.71 -2.09
N ILE A 63 7.78 -17.75 -2.96
CA ILE A 63 8.45 -17.95 -4.25
C ILE A 63 9.81 -17.25 -4.20
N VAL A 64 10.88 -18.00 -4.47
CA VAL A 64 12.23 -17.46 -4.67
C VAL A 64 12.63 -17.71 -6.10
N ARG A 65 13.01 -16.64 -6.81
CA ARG A 65 13.40 -16.73 -8.22
C ARG A 65 14.74 -16.05 -8.47
N GLY A 66 15.54 -16.67 -9.32
CA GLY A 66 16.78 -16.09 -9.81
C GLY A 66 17.94 -16.17 -8.82
N GLU A 67 18.97 -15.38 -9.12
CA GLU A 67 20.23 -15.33 -8.39
C GLU A 67 20.87 -13.95 -8.53
N GLU A 68 21.82 -13.65 -7.65
CA GLU A 68 22.53 -12.37 -7.70
C GLU A 68 23.26 -12.17 -9.04
N SER A 69 22.92 -11.08 -9.72
CA SER A 69 23.50 -10.74 -11.02
C SER A 69 24.94 -10.28 -10.87
N LYS A 70 25.86 -10.96 -11.57
CA LYS A 70 27.27 -10.52 -11.70
C LYS A 70 27.43 -9.23 -12.53
N ARG A 71 26.35 -8.77 -13.18
CA ARG A 71 26.36 -7.54 -13.99
C ARG A 71 25.92 -6.33 -13.20
N ASP A 72 25.26 -6.54 -12.07
CA ASP A 72 24.72 -5.48 -11.24
C ASP A 72 25.78 -5.02 -10.24
N PHE A 73 25.72 -3.74 -9.86
CA PHE A 73 26.73 -3.12 -9.01
C PHE A 73 26.16 -1.91 -8.29
N TYR A 74 26.87 -1.46 -7.26
CA TYR A 74 26.58 -0.19 -6.60
C TYR A 74 27.18 0.98 -7.38
N THR A 75 26.47 2.10 -7.41
CA THR A 75 26.90 3.34 -8.05
C THR A 75 26.30 4.55 -7.35
N VAL A 76 26.73 5.75 -7.73
CA VAL A 76 26.19 7.00 -7.23
C VAL A 76 25.43 7.72 -8.33
N ASP A 77 24.14 7.91 -8.13
CA ASP A 77 23.31 8.82 -8.91
C ASP A 77 23.61 10.24 -8.46
N VAL A 78 23.97 11.10 -9.41
CA VAL A 78 24.33 12.49 -9.15
C VAL A 78 23.22 13.44 -9.54
N ALA A 79 22.53 13.17 -10.65
CA ALA A 79 21.43 14.00 -11.13
C ALA A 79 20.52 13.23 -12.07
N PHE A 80 19.23 13.56 -12.05
CA PHE A 80 18.28 13.20 -13.10
C PHE A 80 17.83 14.48 -13.82
N ARG A 81 17.80 14.48 -15.15
CA ARG A 81 17.36 15.64 -15.95
C ARG A 81 16.42 15.17 -17.06
N ALA A 82 15.35 15.92 -17.30
CA ALA A 82 14.46 15.66 -18.43
C ALA A 82 15.19 15.87 -19.78
N ASP A 83 16.09 16.85 -19.83
CA ASP A 83 16.87 17.18 -21.03
C ASP A 83 18.28 16.57 -21.01
N ARG A 84 18.75 16.13 -22.18
CA ARG A 84 20.06 15.53 -22.35
C ARG A 84 21.19 16.55 -22.21
N ALA A 85 21.03 17.75 -22.75
CA ALA A 85 22.09 18.76 -22.70
C ALA A 85 22.36 19.17 -21.24
N ALA A 86 21.32 19.36 -20.43
CA ALA A 86 21.42 19.61 -18.99
C ALA A 86 22.13 18.47 -18.24
N ALA A 87 21.88 17.21 -18.60
CA ALA A 87 22.62 16.07 -18.04
C ALA A 87 24.11 16.08 -18.44
N GLU A 88 24.41 16.42 -19.70
CA GLU A 88 25.78 16.50 -20.21
C GLU A 88 26.56 17.68 -19.61
N GLU A 89 25.91 18.80 -19.27
CA GLU A 89 26.54 19.91 -18.54
C GLU A 89 27.04 19.47 -17.15
N ILE A 90 26.21 18.74 -16.41
CA ILE A 90 26.60 18.17 -15.11
C ILE A 90 27.71 17.15 -15.30
N SER A 91 27.59 16.32 -16.34
CA SER A 91 28.65 15.37 -16.70
C SER A 91 29.96 16.06 -17.08
N ALA A 92 29.93 17.24 -17.71
CA ALA A 92 31.14 18.01 -18.03
C ALA A 92 31.78 18.59 -16.77
N ARG A 93 30.98 19.12 -15.84
CA ARG A 93 31.45 19.61 -14.54
C ARG A 93 32.11 18.49 -13.73
N LEU A 94 31.46 17.33 -13.63
CA LEU A 94 32.01 16.14 -12.97
C LEU A 94 33.36 15.73 -13.56
N ARG A 95 33.52 15.78 -14.89
CA ARG A 95 34.82 15.50 -15.54
C ARG A 95 35.88 16.54 -15.19
N ALA A 96 35.51 17.82 -15.11
CA ALA A 96 36.42 18.89 -14.71
C ALA A 96 36.91 18.74 -13.26
N ASP A 97 36.04 18.22 -12.39
CA ASP A 97 36.35 17.93 -10.99
C ASP A 97 37.08 16.57 -10.80
N GLY A 98 37.39 15.86 -11.89
CA GLY A 98 38.19 14.63 -11.88
C GLY A 98 37.41 13.32 -11.82
N TYR A 99 36.08 13.37 -11.82
CA TYR A 99 35.23 12.18 -11.82
C TYR A 99 35.06 11.57 -13.21
N LYS A 100 34.58 10.33 -13.25
CA LYS A 100 34.26 9.58 -14.48
C LYS A 100 32.74 9.36 -14.60
N PRO A 101 31.97 10.37 -15.01
CA PRO A 101 30.53 10.27 -15.13
C PRO A 101 30.10 9.54 -16.40
N ARG A 102 28.90 8.96 -16.32
CA ARG A 102 28.15 8.42 -17.44
C ARG A 102 26.74 9.01 -17.43
N VAL A 103 26.23 9.32 -18.62
CA VAL A 103 24.86 9.76 -18.82
C VAL A 103 24.08 8.59 -19.40
N GLU A 104 23.08 8.12 -18.69
CA GLU A 104 22.22 7.00 -19.04
C GLU A 104 20.83 7.53 -19.41
N LYS A 105 20.32 7.11 -20.56
CA LYS A 105 18.96 7.47 -20.99
C LYS A 105 17.95 6.58 -20.27
N VAL A 106 16.95 7.19 -19.66
CA VAL A 106 15.75 6.53 -19.11
C VAL A 106 14.65 6.70 -20.13
N SER A 107 14.35 5.61 -20.85
CA SER A 107 13.43 5.61 -21.99
C SER A 107 11.99 5.34 -21.58
N ASP A 108 11.78 4.47 -20.59
CA ASP A 108 10.48 3.93 -20.28
C ASP A 108 9.63 4.96 -19.53
N ARG A 109 8.31 4.86 -19.68
CA ARG A 109 7.28 5.75 -19.09
C ARG A 109 6.14 4.88 -18.57
N ALA A 110 5.26 5.49 -17.77
CA ALA A 110 3.98 4.88 -17.47
C ALA A 110 3.25 4.57 -18.79
N PRO A 111 2.61 3.38 -18.93
CA PRO A 111 1.93 3.00 -20.17
C PRO A 111 0.83 3.98 -20.62
N ASP A 112 0.21 4.69 -19.69
CA ASP A 112 -0.85 5.67 -19.92
C ASP A 112 -0.34 7.13 -19.98
N ASP A 113 0.98 7.37 -19.87
CA ASP A 113 1.56 8.70 -20.04
C ASP A 113 1.43 9.14 -21.51
N PRO A 114 0.76 10.28 -21.80
CA PRO A 114 0.55 10.75 -23.17
C PRO A 114 1.84 11.25 -23.86
N ALA A 115 2.96 11.36 -23.15
CA ALA A 115 4.21 11.86 -23.72
C ALA A 115 5.03 10.77 -24.44
N ASP A 116 5.39 11.03 -25.71
CA ASP A 116 6.19 10.11 -26.55
C ASP A 116 7.74 10.26 -26.38
N SER A 117 8.19 11.17 -25.51
CA SER A 117 9.62 11.46 -25.31
C SER A 117 10.24 10.54 -24.26
N PRO A 118 11.56 10.41 -24.12
CA PRO A 118 12.16 9.68 -22.99
C PRO A 118 11.78 10.32 -21.65
N SER A 119 11.69 9.53 -20.57
CA SER A 119 11.47 10.06 -19.21
C SER A 119 12.60 10.98 -18.75
N GLY A 120 13.85 10.69 -19.12
CA GLY A 120 14.96 11.59 -18.87
C GLY A 120 16.34 10.96 -19.00
N TYR A 121 17.29 11.58 -18.33
CA TYR A 121 18.72 11.24 -18.38
C TYR A 121 19.31 11.27 -16.98
N LEU A 122 19.90 10.14 -16.59
CA LEU A 122 20.51 9.92 -15.29
C LEU A 122 22.03 10.07 -15.40
N VAL A 123 22.61 10.93 -14.57
CA VAL A 123 24.06 11.15 -14.47
C VAL A 123 24.59 10.33 -13.30
N ARG A 124 25.49 9.39 -13.57
CA ARG A 124 26.04 8.45 -12.57
C ARG A 124 27.55 8.46 -12.53
N VAL A 125 28.11 8.13 -11.36
CA VAL A 125 29.56 8.02 -11.16
C VAL A 125 29.90 6.72 -10.43
N GLY A 126 31.00 6.10 -10.84
CA GLY A 126 31.58 4.95 -10.16
C GLY A 126 30.83 3.63 -10.41
N LYS A 127 31.51 2.52 -10.13
CA LYS A 127 31.00 1.16 -10.21
C LYS A 127 31.68 0.37 -9.11
N PHE A 128 30.90 -0.10 -8.15
CA PHE A 128 31.40 -0.64 -6.88
C PHE A 128 30.76 -1.98 -6.57
N ALA A 129 31.53 -2.86 -5.91
CA ALA A 129 31.02 -4.15 -5.46
C ALA A 129 30.21 -4.00 -4.17
N SER A 130 30.50 -2.98 -3.37
CA SER A 130 29.85 -2.77 -2.08
C SER A 130 29.19 -1.40 -1.97
N GLN A 131 28.15 -1.34 -1.14
CA GLN A 131 27.47 -0.09 -0.80
C GLN A 131 28.42 0.90 -0.11
N ALA A 132 29.31 0.41 0.77
CA ALA A 132 30.22 1.26 1.52
C ALA A 132 31.19 2.06 0.62
N GLU A 133 31.68 1.45 -0.46
CA GLU A 133 32.53 2.14 -1.44
C GLU A 133 31.76 3.22 -2.21
N ALA A 134 30.52 2.93 -2.60
CA ALA A 134 29.65 3.90 -3.26
C ALA A 134 29.25 5.05 -2.31
N ASP A 135 28.97 4.75 -1.04
CA ASP A 135 28.67 5.75 -0.01
C ASP A 135 29.87 6.67 0.26
N ALA A 136 31.10 6.14 0.22
CA ALA A 136 32.31 6.95 0.32
C ALA A 136 32.43 7.94 -0.84
N LEU A 137 32.23 7.48 -2.09
CA LEU A 137 32.21 8.37 -3.26
C LEU A 137 31.07 9.40 -3.17
N ARG A 138 29.88 8.99 -2.70
CA ARG A 138 28.73 9.89 -2.53
C ARG A 138 29.06 11.02 -1.55
N ALA A 139 29.74 10.71 -0.45
CA ALA A 139 30.16 11.71 0.53
C ALA A 139 31.20 12.69 -0.05
N GLU A 140 32.12 12.19 -0.88
CA GLU A 140 33.09 13.01 -1.63
C GLU A 140 32.37 13.98 -2.59
N LEU A 141 31.49 13.45 -3.44
CA LEU A 141 30.68 14.27 -4.37
C LEU A 141 29.84 15.32 -3.63
N THR A 142 29.29 14.99 -2.46
CA THR A 142 28.54 15.95 -1.64
C THR A 142 29.44 17.08 -1.12
N THR A 143 30.68 16.73 -0.69
CA THR A 143 31.68 17.71 -0.25
C THR A 143 32.09 18.65 -1.39
N ASP A 144 32.14 18.13 -2.62
CA ASP A 144 32.44 18.89 -3.84
C ASP A 144 31.25 19.71 -4.37
N GLY A 145 30.13 19.76 -3.63
CA GLY A 145 28.98 20.60 -3.94
C GLY A 145 27.92 19.96 -4.84
N TYR A 146 27.98 18.64 -5.07
CA TYR A 146 26.91 17.91 -5.73
C TYR A 146 25.82 17.52 -4.71
N ALA A 147 24.72 18.28 -4.70
CA ALA A 147 23.57 18.01 -3.84
C ALA A 147 22.66 16.91 -4.42
N GLY A 148 21.92 16.22 -3.54
CA GLY A 148 20.91 15.23 -3.94
C GLY A 148 21.47 13.91 -4.46
N THR A 149 22.75 13.63 -4.21
CA THR A 149 23.41 12.38 -4.63
C THR A 149 22.86 11.16 -3.88
N ARG A 150 22.77 10.01 -4.56
CA ARG A 150 22.20 8.78 -3.99
C ARG A 150 23.05 7.57 -4.33
N THR A 151 23.33 6.75 -3.32
CA THR A 151 23.90 5.41 -3.53
C THR A 151 22.79 4.48 -3.96
N VAL A 152 22.96 3.81 -5.09
CA VAL A 152 21.95 2.91 -5.66
C VAL A 152 22.59 1.60 -6.14
N TYR A 153 21.81 0.54 -6.15
CA TYR A 153 22.17 -0.72 -6.79
C TYR A 153 21.49 -0.83 -8.15
N THR A 154 22.24 -1.18 -9.21
CA THR A 154 21.71 -1.17 -10.59
C THR A 154 20.74 -2.31 -10.88
N GLY A 155 20.74 -3.38 -10.06
CA GLY A 155 19.74 -4.45 -10.18
C GLY A 155 18.32 -4.01 -9.86
N GLU A 156 18.17 -2.82 -9.27
CA GLU A 156 16.88 -2.22 -8.92
C GLU A 156 16.44 -1.16 -9.95
N ASP A 157 17.14 -1.02 -11.08
CA ASP A 157 16.86 0.02 -12.09
C ASP A 157 15.63 -0.28 -12.97
N GLY A 158 14.92 -1.40 -12.77
CA GLY A 158 13.82 -1.86 -13.64
C GLY A 158 14.31 -2.62 -14.89
N GLY A 159 15.54 -2.37 -15.34
CA GLY A 159 16.16 -3.08 -16.45
C GLY A 159 16.51 -4.56 -16.18
N LYS A 160 17.08 -5.23 -17.18
CA LYS A 160 17.40 -6.67 -17.12
C LYS A 160 18.35 -7.01 -15.97
N THR A 161 17.92 -7.94 -15.11
CA THR A 161 18.71 -8.57 -14.05
C THR A 161 18.37 -10.07 -13.95
N THR A 162 19.16 -10.81 -13.18
CA THR A 162 18.83 -12.17 -12.73
C THR A 162 18.21 -12.18 -11.33
N GLY A 163 18.01 -11.01 -10.72
CA GLY A 163 17.40 -10.84 -9.40
C GLY A 163 18.46 -10.90 -8.29
N PRO A 164 18.23 -11.66 -7.20
CA PRO A 164 17.08 -12.55 -6.98
C PRO A 164 15.79 -11.79 -6.62
N TRP A 165 14.66 -12.50 -6.62
CA TRP A 165 13.36 -12.03 -6.14
C TRP A 165 12.81 -12.96 -5.06
N VAL A 166 12.15 -12.38 -4.06
CA VAL A 166 11.33 -13.10 -3.08
C VAL A 166 9.92 -12.52 -3.09
N VAL A 167 8.97 -13.37 -3.47
CA VAL A 167 7.54 -13.05 -3.56
C VAL A 167 6.78 -13.91 -2.55
N ASN A 168 5.92 -13.28 -1.77
CA ASN A 168 5.10 -13.86 -0.72
C ASN A 168 3.64 -13.72 -1.15
N VAL A 169 2.94 -14.83 -1.34
CA VAL A 169 1.57 -14.86 -1.86
C VAL A 169 0.66 -15.46 -0.81
N LEU A 170 -0.32 -14.71 -0.34
CA LEU A 170 -1.44 -15.20 0.43
C LEU A 170 -2.65 -15.29 -0.50
N LYS A 171 -3.19 -16.49 -0.66
CA LYS A 171 -4.39 -16.74 -1.48
C LYS A 171 -5.54 -17.12 -0.55
N VAL A 172 -6.67 -16.43 -0.70
CA VAL A 172 -7.93 -16.70 0.00
C VAL A 172 -8.96 -17.17 -1.03
N ASP A 173 -9.44 -18.39 -0.84
CA ASP A 173 -10.48 -19.04 -1.61
C ASP A 173 -11.78 -18.96 -0.81
N PRO A 174 -12.71 -18.05 -1.18
CA PRO A 174 -13.90 -17.76 -0.39
C PRO A 174 -14.89 -18.94 -0.36
N ASP A 175 -14.84 -19.87 -1.31
CA ASP A 175 -15.71 -21.05 -1.29
C ASP A 175 -15.35 -22.02 -0.14
N ARG A 176 -14.18 -21.85 0.46
CA ARG A 176 -13.64 -22.77 1.50
C ARG A 176 -13.19 -22.07 2.76
N TYR A 177 -12.92 -20.78 2.70
CA TYR A 177 -12.64 -19.96 3.87
C TYR A 177 -13.97 -19.55 4.52
N SER A 178 -14.02 -19.59 5.85
CA SER A 178 -15.24 -19.28 6.62
C SER A 178 -15.04 -18.18 7.65
N GLY A 179 -13.90 -17.50 7.58
CA GLY A 179 -13.54 -16.40 8.47
C GLY A 179 -13.91 -15.05 7.85
N THR A 180 -13.26 -13.99 8.33
CA THR A 180 -13.52 -12.62 7.86
C THR A 180 -12.26 -11.99 7.28
N LEU A 181 -12.42 -11.23 6.20
CA LEU A 181 -11.44 -10.31 5.65
C LEU A 181 -11.88 -8.89 5.96
N ALA A 182 -10.98 -8.07 6.48
CA ALA A 182 -11.31 -6.68 6.78
C ALA A 182 -10.09 -5.76 6.65
N PRO A 183 -10.30 -4.50 6.23
CA PRO A 183 -9.37 -3.43 6.56
C PRO A 183 -9.32 -3.20 8.08
N GLU A 184 -8.14 -2.93 8.62
CA GLU A 184 -7.92 -2.66 10.04
C GLU A 184 -6.99 -1.44 10.18
N LEU A 185 -7.46 -0.43 10.91
CA LEU A 185 -6.63 0.73 11.26
C LEU A 185 -5.52 0.33 12.23
N ALA A 186 -4.36 0.97 12.07
CA ALA A 186 -3.19 0.71 12.89
C ALA A 186 -3.46 0.78 14.38
N THR A 187 -4.14 1.83 14.86
CA THR A 187 -4.41 1.98 16.31
C THR A 187 -5.90 2.01 16.64
N GLN A 188 -6.74 1.45 15.76
CA GLN A 188 -8.22 1.48 15.83
C GLN A 188 -8.83 2.90 15.72
N ILE A 189 -7.99 3.90 15.52
CA ILE A 189 -8.34 5.27 15.14
C ILE A 189 -7.46 5.66 13.95
N VAL A 190 -7.84 6.73 13.25
CA VAL A 190 -7.14 7.21 12.05
C VAL A 190 -5.71 7.68 12.35
N PRO A 191 -5.45 8.48 13.41
CA PRO A 191 -4.09 8.85 13.77
C PRO A 191 -3.25 7.69 14.29
N GLU A 192 -1.95 7.92 14.34
CA GLU A 192 -0.91 7.00 14.81
C GLU A 192 -0.67 5.79 13.90
N ARG A 193 0.40 5.07 14.19
CA ARG A 193 0.88 3.96 13.36
C ARG A 193 1.30 2.79 14.22
N GLU A 194 1.12 1.58 13.70
CA GLU A 194 1.43 0.33 14.38
C GLU A 194 2.25 -0.56 13.44
N LEU A 195 3.12 -1.41 13.99
CA LEU A 195 3.76 -2.46 13.21
C LEU A 195 2.70 -3.46 12.73
N LEU A 196 2.83 -4.00 11.52
CA LEU A 196 1.92 -5.04 11.02
C LEU A 196 1.90 -6.27 11.95
N THR A 197 3.05 -6.62 12.53
CA THR A 197 3.13 -7.68 13.56
C THR A 197 2.31 -7.36 14.81
N GLY A 198 2.22 -6.09 15.21
CA GLY A 198 1.38 -5.62 16.30
C GLY A 198 -0.11 -5.77 15.98
N ILE A 199 -0.51 -5.28 14.80
CA ILE A 199 -1.89 -5.40 14.29
C ILE A 199 -2.32 -6.88 14.23
N SER A 200 -1.49 -7.73 13.64
CA SER A 200 -1.74 -9.18 13.54
C SER A 200 -1.90 -9.83 14.93
N ALA A 201 -1.03 -9.49 15.88
CA ALA A 201 -1.11 -10.03 17.24
C ALA A 201 -2.36 -9.54 17.99
N ARG A 202 -2.72 -8.26 17.87
CA ARG A 202 -3.87 -7.63 18.54
C ARG A 202 -5.20 -8.15 18.01
N THR A 203 -5.31 -8.35 16.71
CA THR A 203 -6.52 -8.85 16.04
C THR A 203 -6.65 -10.37 16.11
N GLY A 204 -5.57 -11.10 16.39
CA GLY A 204 -5.56 -12.57 16.34
C GLY A 204 -5.64 -13.09 14.90
N ALA A 205 -5.13 -12.30 13.93
CA ALA A 205 -5.20 -12.65 12.52
C ALA A 205 -4.47 -13.96 12.22
N LEU A 206 -5.08 -14.77 11.35
CA LEU A 206 -4.47 -15.94 10.73
C LEU A 206 -3.36 -15.53 9.76
N ALA A 207 -3.50 -14.37 9.14
CA ALA A 207 -2.50 -13.71 8.32
C ALA A 207 -2.87 -12.23 8.17
N ALA A 208 -1.89 -11.37 7.89
CA ALA A 208 -2.13 -9.96 7.62
C ALA A 208 -1.11 -9.42 6.61
N ILE A 209 -1.46 -8.39 5.88
CA ILE A 209 -0.59 -7.66 4.95
C ILE A 209 -0.81 -6.15 5.17
N ASN A 210 0.19 -5.30 4.91
CA ASN A 210 -0.02 -3.86 5.03
C ASN A 210 -1.09 -3.34 4.05
N GLY A 211 -1.73 -2.24 4.41
CA GLY A 211 -2.82 -1.63 3.67
C GLY A 211 -2.35 -0.54 2.70
N GLY A 212 -3.13 0.54 2.67
CA GLY A 212 -3.00 1.64 1.74
C GLY A 212 -1.93 2.66 2.11
N TYR A 213 -1.91 3.73 1.32
CA TYR A 213 -1.05 4.88 1.55
C TYR A 213 -1.52 5.68 2.75
N PHE A 214 -0.57 6.30 3.44
CA PHE A 214 -0.82 7.07 4.65
C PHE A 214 0.21 8.20 4.85
N VAL A 215 -0.10 9.13 5.74
CA VAL A 215 0.78 10.22 6.16
C VAL A 215 1.87 9.65 7.08
N ILE A 216 3.12 9.68 6.62
CA ILE A 216 4.27 9.17 7.40
C ILE A 216 4.70 10.13 8.51
N GLY A 217 4.59 11.44 8.28
CA GLY A 217 5.16 12.45 9.18
C GLY A 217 4.34 13.73 9.24
N PRO A 218 4.53 14.53 10.32
CA PRO A 218 3.66 15.66 10.65
C PRO A 218 3.75 16.86 9.68
N ASN A 219 4.73 16.86 8.79
CA ASN A 219 4.86 17.88 7.75
C ASN A 219 3.79 17.74 6.66
N ASP A 220 3.26 16.53 6.49
CA ASP A 220 2.32 16.17 5.42
C ASP A 220 0.88 16.01 5.92
N GLY A 221 0.63 16.14 7.22
CA GLY A 221 -0.68 15.90 7.82
C GLY A 221 -0.56 15.36 9.24
N THR A 222 -1.56 14.59 9.67
CA THR A 222 -1.53 13.85 10.93
C THR A 222 -0.90 12.48 10.67
N PRO A 223 0.21 12.08 11.33
CA PRO A 223 0.80 10.77 11.10
C PRO A 223 -0.20 9.63 11.34
N GLY A 224 -0.29 8.67 10.41
CA GLY A 224 -1.27 7.58 10.44
C GLY A 224 -2.49 7.80 9.54
N ASP A 225 -2.83 9.06 9.30
CA ASP A 225 -3.95 9.45 8.43
C ASP A 225 -3.83 8.85 7.03
N LEU A 226 -4.95 8.38 6.50
CA LEU A 226 -4.99 7.62 5.25
C LEU A 226 -4.96 8.58 4.06
N ALA A 227 -4.16 8.26 3.04
CA ALA A 227 -3.94 9.10 1.88
C ALA A 227 -4.74 8.60 0.66
N GLY A 228 -6.04 8.50 0.84
CA GLY A 228 -7.01 8.02 -0.15
C GLY A 228 -8.14 7.25 0.49
N ILE A 229 -9.14 6.92 -0.34
CA ILE A 229 -10.44 6.44 0.14
C ILE A 229 -10.31 5.21 1.03
N SER A 230 -10.86 5.31 2.23
CA SER A 230 -10.97 4.18 3.13
C SER A 230 -12.37 4.09 3.68
N VAL A 231 -12.89 2.87 3.69
CA VAL A 231 -14.23 2.55 4.17
C VAL A 231 -14.08 1.41 5.15
N LEU A 232 -14.71 1.51 6.32
CA LEU A 232 -14.78 0.43 7.31
C LEU A 232 -16.24 0.15 7.61
N GLU A 233 -16.67 -1.10 7.49
CA GLU A 233 -18.05 -1.52 7.76
C GLU A 233 -19.13 -0.74 6.96
N GLY A 234 -18.76 -0.22 5.80
CA GLY A 234 -19.61 0.62 4.94
C GLY A 234 -19.53 2.13 5.22
N ASP A 235 -18.88 2.56 6.29
CA ASP A 235 -18.70 3.96 6.63
C ASP A 235 -17.41 4.53 6.03
N LEU A 236 -17.52 5.67 5.34
CA LEU A 236 -16.35 6.40 4.84
C LEU A 236 -15.52 6.91 6.02
N VAL A 237 -14.22 6.60 6.02
CA VAL A 237 -13.26 6.99 7.07
C VAL A 237 -12.34 8.09 6.58
N SER A 238 -11.88 8.02 5.32
CA SER A 238 -11.00 8.99 4.67
C SER A 238 -11.48 9.16 3.22
N GLU A 239 -11.46 10.40 2.73
CA GLU A 239 -11.87 10.75 1.38
C GLU A 239 -10.95 10.19 0.29
N ALA A 240 -11.47 10.14 -0.94
CA ALA A 240 -10.78 9.68 -2.12
C ALA A 240 -9.71 10.69 -2.56
N VAL A 241 -8.65 10.14 -3.14
CA VAL A 241 -7.81 10.88 -4.07
C VAL A 241 -8.42 10.59 -5.44
N ASP A 242 -9.25 11.50 -5.93
CA ASP A 242 -10.28 11.29 -6.96
C ASP A 242 -9.85 10.34 -8.10
N GLY A 243 -10.64 9.28 -8.30
CA GLY A 243 -10.45 8.29 -9.36
C GLY A 243 -9.29 7.30 -9.13
N ARG A 244 -8.63 7.32 -7.96
CA ARG A 244 -7.56 6.37 -7.64
C ARG A 244 -8.11 4.98 -7.36
N THR A 245 -7.45 3.97 -7.90
CA THR A 245 -7.84 2.57 -7.80
C THR A 245 -7.60 2.05 -6.39
N SER A 246 -8.57 1.30 -5.86
CA SER A 246 -8.59 0.79 -4.49
C SER A 246 -9.05 -0.67 -4.44
N LEU A 247 -8.70 -1.37 -3.36
CA LEU A 247 -9.18 -2.72 -3.07
C LEU A 247 -10.52 -2.64 -2.32
N VAL A 248 -11.54 -3.32 -2.84
CA VAL A 248 -12.86 -3.45 -2.23
C VAL A 248 -13.00 -4.84 -1.62
N LEU A 249 -13.39 -4.89 -0.35
CA LEU A 249 -13.56 -6.10 0.45
C LEU A 249 -14.99 -6.16 0.97
N PRO A 250 -15.89 -6.96 0.36
CA PRO A 250 -17.20 -7.22 0.94
C PRO A 250 -17.09 -7.88 2.32
N GLU A 251 -18.16 -7.76 3.11
CA GLU A 251 -18.25 -8.40 4.41
C GLU A 251 -18.05 -9.92 4.30
N GLY A 252 -17.24 -10.49 5.19
CA GLY A 252 -17.09 -11.93 5.34
C GLY A 252 -15.83 -12.50 4.70
N ASP A 253 -15.96 -13.62 3.99
CA ASP A 253 -14.86 -14.49 3.54
C ASP A 253 -14.08 -13.96 2.32
N GLY A 254 -14.40 -12.75 1.84
CA GLY A 254 -13.80 -12.14 0.65
C GLY A 254 -14.51 -12.49 -0.65
N ALA A 255 -15.62 -13.25 -0.63
CA ALA A 255 -16.45 -13.46 -1.81
C ALA A 255 -16.88 -12.12 -2.42
N GLY A 256 -16.60 -11.92 -3.70
CA GLY A 256 -16.92 -10.69 -4.42
C GLY A 256 -15.95 -9.53 -4.14
N SER A 257 -14.78 -9.79 -3.54
CA SER A 257 -13.69 -8.82 -3.52
C SER A 257 -13.39 -8.34 -4.94
N ASP A 258 -13.00 -7.07 -5.06
CA ASP A 258 -12.79 -6.45 -6.36
C ASP A 258 -11.78 -5.29 -6.30
N VAL A 259 -11.38 -4.79 -7.47
CA VAL A 259 -10.52 -3.62 -7.63
C VAL A 259 -11.26 -2.59 -8.48
N ALA A 260 -11.42 -1.38 -7.93
CA ALA A 260 -12.17 -0.32 -8.61
C ALA A 260 -11.52 1.05 -8.41
N ALA A 261 -11.59 1.89 -9.43
CA ALA A 261 -11.44 3.33 -9.27
C ALA A 261 -12.65 3.88 -8.51
N LEU A 262 -12.38 4.66 -7.45
CA LEU A 262 -13.40 5.17 -6.54
C LEU A 262 -13.26 6.69 -6.37
N SER A 263 -14.41 7.34 -6.17
CA SER A 263 -14.52 8.76 -5.87
C SER A 263 -15.64 8.98 -4.84
N ASP A 264 -15.60 10.10 -4.13
CA ASP A 264 -16.65 10.52 -3.23
C ASP A 264 -17.07 11.98 -3.45
N GLU A 265 -18.27 12.30 -2.96
CA GLU A 265 -18.80 13.66 -2.90
C GLU A 265 -19.38 13.87 -1.50
N LEU A 266 -18.83 14.85 -0.77
CA LEU A 266 -19.21 15.18 0.60
C LEU A 266 -19.75 16.61 0.67
N SER A 267 -20.92 16.79 1.25
CA SER A 267 -21.48 18.14 1.46
C SER A 267 -22.34 18.24 2.70
N VAL A 268 -22.47 19.46 3.20
CA VAL A 268 -23.37 19.82 4.29
C VAL A 268 -24.46 20.77 3.81
N ARG A 269 -25.65 20.63 4.39
CA ARG A 269 -26.75 21.57 4.27
C ARG A 269 -27.22 22.00 5.65
N SER A 270 -27.18 23.30 5.95
CA SER A 270 -27.82 23.84 7.15
C SER A 270 -29.32 23.97 6.96
N SER A 271 -30.06 23.87 8.06
CA SER A 271 -31.51 24.09 8.15
C SER A 271 -32.00 25.47 7.66
N ASP A 272 -31.11 26.45 7.50
CA ASP A 272 -31.43 27.73 6.86
C ASP A 272 -31.37 27.70 5.32
N GLY A 273 -30.93 26.57 4.75
CA GLY A 273 -30.84 26.30 3.33
C GLY A 273 -29.46 26.48 2.72
N ALA A 274 -28.48 27.01 3.47
CA ALA A 274 -27.10 27.15 3.01
C ALA A 274 -26.43 25.78 2.85
N THR A 275 -25.57 25.65 1.84
CA THR A 275 -24.80 24.44 1.57
C THR A 275 -23.32 24.74 1.47
N ARG A 276 -22.48 23.75 1.76
CA ARG A 276 -21.03 23.81 1.51
C ARG A 276 -20.49 22.41 1.20
N LEU A 277 -19.45 22.34 0.37
CA LEU A 277 -18.58 21.18 0.24
C LEU A 277 -17.95 20.84 1.61
N VAL A 278 -17.73 19.56 1.86
CA VAL A 278 -16.86 19.07 2.92
C VAL A 278 -15.62 18.51 2.22
N ASP A 279 -14.48 19.16 2.41
CA ASP A 279 -13.26 18.91 1.62
C ASP A 279 -12.53 17.61 2.02
N GLY A 280 -12.91 17.02 3.16
CA GLY A 280 -12.36 15.75 3.62
C GLY A 280 -12.87 15.31 4.97
N LYS A 281 -12.41 14.15 5.41
CA LYS A 281 -12.85 13.50 6.64
C LYS A 281 -11.66 13.04 7.46
N ASN A 282 -11.73 13.24 8.78
CA ASN A 282 -10.78 12.73 9.75
C ASN A 282 -9.30 13.02 9.42
N ARG A 283 -9.01 14.19 8.82
CA ARG A 283 -7.64 14.61 8.50
C ARG A 283 -7.34 16.02 8.97
N LYS A 284 -6.06 16.40 8.95
CA LYS A 284 -5.64 17.74 9.32
C LYS A 284 -6.07 18.79 8.28
N PRO A 285 -6.86 19.81 8.67
CA PRO A 285 -7.16 20.91 7.77
C PRO A 285 -5.90 21.67 7.33
N GLY A 286 -5.83 21.98 6.05
CA GLY A 286 -4.79 22.70 5.34
C GLY A 286 -3.84 21.82 4.54
N LEU A 287 -3.88 20.49 4.73
CA LEU A 287 -2.92 19.56 4.15
C LEU A 287 -3.66 18.38 3.51
N ILE A 288 -3.43 18.17 2.22
CA ILE A 288 -4.10 17.15 1.39
C ILE A 288 -3.05 16.21 0.84
N ARG A 289 -2.80 15.10 1.55
CA ARG A 289 -1.79 14.13 1.16
C ARG A 289 -2.24 13.35 -0.07
N GLY A 290 -1.47 13.44 -1.15
CA GLY A 290 -1.80 12.84 -2.44
C GLY A 290 -2.53 13.76 -3.40
N CYS A 291 -2.89 15.00 -2.98
CA CYS A 291 -3.77 15.92 -3.72
C CYS A 291 -5.06 15.21 -4.16
N GLY A 292 -5.69 15.63 -5.26
CA GLY A 292 -6.90 14.96 -5.76
C GLY A 292 -8.18 15.34 -5.04
N GLY A 293 -8.15 16.36 -4.18
CA GLY A 293 -9.32 16.93 -3.55
C GLY A 293 -9.97 18.01 -4.42
N GLU A 294 -11.18 18.40 -4.02
CA GLU A 294 -11.92 19.53 -4.60
C GLU A 294 -11.90 20.72 -3.63
N GLY A 295 -12.18 21.92 -4.12
CA GLY A 295 -12.44 23.08 -3.24
C GLY A 295 -11.38 24.17 -3.27
N GLY A 296 -10.39 24.07 -4.16
CA GLY A 296 -9.33 25.07 -4.31
C GLY A 296 -7.93 24.59 -3.92
N ASP A 297 -7.68 23.28 -3.98
CA ASP A 297 -6.36 22.70 -3.68
C ASP A 297 -5.25 23.31 -4.53
N ALA A 298 -4.20 23.76 -3.85
CA ALA A 298 -2.99 24.28 -4.49
C ALA A 298 -1.81 23.31 -4.31
N PRO A 299 -0.96 23.13 -5.35
CA PRO A 299 -1.01 23.80 -6.65
C PRO A 299 -1.94 23.13 -7.67
N THR A 300 -2.65 22.06 -7.30
CA THR A 300 -3.46 21.26 -8.21
C THR A 300 -4.58 20.53 -7.47
N GLU A 301 -5.74 20.40 -8.10
CA GLU A 301 -6.82 19.50 -7.69
C GLU A 301 -6.66 18.09 -8.30
N ALA A 302 -5.78 17.91 -9.29
CA ALA A 302 -5.49 16.58 -9.83
C ALA A 302 -4.70 15.71 -8.82
N PRO A 303 -4.89 14.38 -8.84
CA PRO A 303 -4.14 13.46 -7.98
C PRO A 303 -2.64 13.56 -8.25
N LYS A 304 -1.86 13.52 -7.17
CA LYS A 304 -0.41 13.62 -7.20
C LYS A 304 0.20 12.84 -6.04
N HIS A 305 0.43 11.55 -6.27
CA HIS A 305 0.91 10.61 -5.27
C HIS A 305 2.22 11.07 -4.65
N ASP A 306 2.37 10.98 -3.33
CA ASP A 306 3.53 11.46 -2.57
C ASP A 306 3.80 12.98 -2.57
N PHE A 307 2.84 13.80 -3.03
CA PHE A 307 2.82 15.25 -2.83
C PHE A 307 1.79 15.65 -1.76
N THR A 308 1.97 16.80 -1.13
CA THR A 308 0.99 17.34 -0.17
C THR A 308 0.50 18.69 -0.70
N CYS A 309 -0.74 18.71 -1.20
CA CYS A 309 -1.41 19.95 -1.58
C CYS A 309 -1.86 20.72 -0.34
N THR A 310 -2.19 21.99 -0.52
CA THR A 310 -2.65 22.87 0.55
C THR A 310 -3.90 23.62 0.15
N ASP A 311 -4.84 23.74 1.08
CA ASP A 311 -5.99 24.64 0.95
C ASP A 311 -6.18 25.43 2.26
N PRO A 312 -6.07 26.77 2.24
CA PRO A 312 -6.33 27.58 3.43
C PRO A 312 -7.81 27.65 3.84
N SER A 313 -8.75 27.09 3.06
CA SER A 313 -10.19 27.32 3.17
C SER A 313 -11.06 26.05 3.12
N GLU A 314 -10.79 25.10 4.00
CA GLU A 314 -11.48 23.82 4.05
C GLU A 314 -12.61 23.77 5.10
N LEU A 315 -13.48 22.78 4.94
CA LEU A 315 -14.40 22.26 5.93
C LEU A 315 -14.17 20.75 6.07
N ILE A 316 -13.56 20.33 7.18
CA ILE A 316 -13.29 18.91 7.46
C ILE A 316 -14.31 18.34 8.43
N LEU A 317 -14.81 17.13 8.14
CA LEU A 317 -15.66 16.36 9.03
C LEU A 317 -14.81 15.45 9.93
N PHE A 318 -14.86 15.68 11.23
CA PHE A 318 -14.27 14.79 12.23
C PHE A 318 -15.35 13.92 12.88
N THR A 319 -15.07 12.64 12.98
CA THR A 319 -15.89 11.63 13.64
C THR A 319 -15.07 10.94 14.75
N PRO A 320 -15.70 10.17 15.67
CA PRO A 320 -14.99 9.54 16.77
C PRO A 320 -13.84 8.61 16.35
N ILE A 321 -13.84 8.14 15.10
CA ILE A 321 -12.75 7.31 14.56
C ILE A 321 -11.43 8.08 14.40
N PHE A 322 -11.45 9.41 14.39
CA PHE A 322 -10.21 10.20 14.47
C PHE A 322 -9.61 10.20 15.88
N GLY A 323 -10.41 9.91 16.90
CA GLY A 323 -10.01 9.94 18.30
C GLY A 323 -10.84 10.93 19.13
N ALA A 324 -10.31 11.31 20.30
CA ALA A 324 -11.07 12.07 21.30
C ALA A 324 -11.23 13.56 20.97
N GLY A 325 -10.42 14.11 20.06
CA GLY A 325 -10.41 15.53 19.74
C GLY A 325 -9.93 15.80 18.32
N THR A 326 -10.31 16.96 17.80
CA THR A 326 -9.92 17.45 16.48
C THR A 326 -8.51 18.05 16.49
N GLU A 327 -7.97 18.31 15.30
CA GLU A 327 -6.68 19.00 15.15
C GLU A 327 -6.76 20.47 15.58
N PRO A 328 -5.87 20.95 16.48
CA PRO A 328 -5.88 22.34 16.94
C PRO A 328 -5.42 23.32 15.87
N GLY A 329 -5.95 24.55 15.93
CA GLY A 329 -5.56 25.61 15.00
C GLY A 329 -6.53 26.77 14.95
N GLU A 330 -6.25 27.74 14.08
CA GLU A 330 -7.19 28.81 13.76
C GLU A 330 -8.38 28.27 12.94
N GLY A 331 -9.54 28.89 13.10
CA GLY A 331 -10.77 28.48 12.41
C GLY A 331 -12.01 28.58 13.30
N ALA A 332 -13.01 27.76 12.99
CA ALA A 332 -14.21 27.58 13.81
C ALA A 332 -14.66 26.10 13.77
N GLU A 333 -15.33 25.64 14.81
CA GLU A 333 -15.89 24.28 14.86
C GLU A 333 -17.37 24.27 15.24
N ALA A 334 -18.19 23.58 14.46
CA ALA A 334 -19.55 23.23 14.85
C ALA A 334 -19.59 21.80 15.38
N VAL A 335 -20.01 21.65 16.64
CA VAL A 335 -20.14 20.35 17.31
C VAL A 335 -21.55 19.83 17.09
N LEU A 336 -21.68 18.66 16.48
CA LEU A 336 -22.95 18.04 16.12
C LEU A 336 -23.27 16.88 17.07
N ASP A 337 -24.52 16.79 17.51
CA ASP A 337 -25.03 15.56 18.16
C ASP A 337 -25.38 14.47 17.12
N ALA A 338 -25.79 13.29 17.60
CA ALA A 338 -26.19 12.15 16.77
C ALA A 338 -27.31 12.45 15.75
N SER A 339 -28.08 13.53 15.94
CA SER A 339 -29.16 13.94 15.05
C SER A 339 -28.75 15.01 14.03
N GLY A 340 -27.47 15.40 14.04
CA GLY A 340 -26.91 16.48 13.21
C GLY A 340 -27.25 17.87 13.75
N ARG A 341 -27.67 18.01 15.01
CA ARG A 341 -27.94 19.34 15.59
C ARG A 341 -26.67 19.93 16.18
N VAL A 342 -26.43 21.21 15.88
CA VAL A 342 -25.33 21.96 16.47
C VAL A 342 -25.59 22.16 17.95
N THR A 343 -24.71 21.62 18.80
CA THR A 343 -24.74 21.80 20.25
C THR A 343 -23.84 22.95 20.71
N ALA A 344 -22.76 23.20 19.98
CA ALA A 344 -21.83 24.30 20.23
C ALA A 344 -21.18 24.78 18.94
N LEU A 345 -20.85 26.07 18.90
CA LEU A 345 -19.96 26.69 17.92
C LEU A 345 -18.73 27.21 18.69
N ARG A 346 -17.54 26.74 18.34
CA ARG A 346 -16.27 27.12 18.99
C ARG A 346 -15.51 28.10 18.10
N GLU A 347 -14.93 29.13 18.72
CA GLU A 347 -13.95 30.00 18.06
C GLU A 347 -12.57 29.37 18.20
N GLY A 348 -11.99 28.92 17.08
CA GLY A 348 -10.79 28.08 17.04
C GLY A 348 -11.09 26.59 16.92
N ARG A 349 -10.07 25.83 16.47
CA ARG A 349 -10.10 24.37 16.31
C ARG A 349 -9.35 23.66 17.45
N GLY A 350 -9.61 22.37 17.64
CA GLY A 350 -8.90 21.51 18.60
C GLY A 350 -9.67 21.20 19.87
N GLY A 351 -10.96 20.88 19.74
CA GLY A 351 -11.82 20.52 20.87
C GLY A 351 -12.27 19.05 20.84
N PRO A 352 -13.00 18.59 21.86
CA PRO A 352 -13.45 17.20 21.93
C PRO A 352 -14.47 16.86 20.85
N ILE A 353 -14.38 15.63 20.34
CA ILE A 353 -15.36 15.01 19.43
C ILE A 353 -16.39 14.24 20.28
N PRO A 354 -17.70 14.50 20.14
CA PRO A 354 -18.73 13.76 20.88
C PRO A 354 -18.73 12.27 20.52
N PRO A 355 -18.85 11.32 21.48
CA PRO A 355 -18.80 9.88 21.20
C PRO A 355 -19.86 9.35 20.23
N ASP A 356 -21.02 10.00 20.16
CA ASP A 356 -22.16 9.67 19.32
C ASP A 356 -22.45 10.75 18.27
N GLY A 357 -21.52 11.68 18.07
CA GLY A 357 -21.70 12.83 17.18
C GLY A 357 -20.49 13.08 16.30
N SER A 358 -20.34 14.31 15.85
CA SER A 358 -19.26 14.71 14.95
C SER A 358 -18.90 16.18 15.14
N VAL A 359 -17.81 16.61 14.50
CA VAL A 359 -17.39 18.01 14.48
C VAL A 359 -17.10 18.42 13.05
N LEU A 360 -17.74 19.49 12.58
CA LEU A 360 -17.34 20.18 11.36
C LEU A 360 -16.32 21.25 11.74
N SER A 361 -15.12 21.15 11.18
CA SER A 361 -13.98 21.99 11.49
C SER A 361 -13.58 22.80 10.26
N GLY A 362 -13.81 24.11 10.30
CA GLY A 362 -13.57 25.01 9.17
C GLY A 362 -12.32 25.88 9.33
N THR A 363 -11.60 26.09 8.23
CA THR A 363 -10.59 27.15 8.03
C THR A 363 -11.08 28.13 6.97
N GLY A 364 -10.47 29.32 6.86
CA GLY A 364 -10.83 30.31 5.84
C GLY A 364 -12.33 30.55 5.70
N GLU A 365 -12.86 30.41 4.48
CA GLU A 365 -14.28 30.57 4.19
C GLU A 365 -15.14 29.46 4.80
N GLY A 366 -14.58 28.27 5.07
CA GLY A 366 -15.26 27.21 5.81
C GLY A 366 -15.56 27.60 7.25
N ALA A 367 -14.62 28.28 7.92
CA ALA A 367 -14.85 28.85 9.24
C ALA A 367 -15.94 29.93 9.21
N ASP A 368 -15.92 30.80 8.21
CA ASP A 368 -16.92 31.86 8.06
C ASP A 368 -18.31 31.30 7.75
N TRP A 369 -18.39 30.25 6.94
CA TRP A 369 -19.64 29.52 6.69
C TRP A 369 -20.21 28.92 7.98
N LEU A 370 -19.38 28.29 8.81
CA LEU A 370 -19.82 27.76 10.11
C LEU A 370 -20.36 28.86 11.02
N ARG A 371 -19.67 30.00 11.10
CA ARG A 371 -20.14 31.17 11.88
C ARG A 371 -21.47 31.68 11.38
N ALA A 372 -21.69 31.70 10.07
CA ALA A 372 -22.95 32.20 9.50
C ALA A 372 -24.11 31.19 9.65
N HIS A 373 -23.84 29.89 9.47
CA HIS A 373 -24.88 28.89 9.17
C HIS A 373 -24.97 27.74 10.18
N ALA A 374 -24.01 27.58 11.09
CA ALA A 374 -23.95 26.50 12.07
C ALA A 374 -24.04 27.02 13.52
N GLN A 375 -24.99 27.91 13.79
CA GLN A 375 -25.28 28.38 15.14
C GLN A 375 -25.95 27.28 15.99
N PRO A 376 -25.75 27.24 17.33
CA PRO A 376 -26.39 26.25 18.20
C PRO A 376 -27.91 26.12 17.98
N GLY A 377 -28.39 24.88 17.91
CA GLY A 377 -29.78 24.52 17.62
C GLY A 377 -30.09 24.33 16.13
N ARG A 378 -29.24 24.81 15.21
CA ARG A 378 -29.36 24.52 13.78
C ARG A 378 -29.18 23.03 13.52
N LYS A 379 -29.91 22.50 12.55
CA LYS A 379 -29.67 21.16 12.02
C LYS A 379 -28.74 21.26 10.81
N ILE A 380 -27.73 20.41 10.76
CA ILE A 380 -26.88 20.19 9.61
C ILE A 380 -27.19 18.79 9.08
N ASP A 381 -27.58 18.72 7.81
CA ASP A 381 -27.76 17.47 7.08
C ASP A 381 -26.47 17.19 6.30
N LEU A 382 -25.86 16.04 6.56
CA LEU A 382 -24.67 15.54 5.86
C LEU A 382 -25.10 14.70 4.66
N SER A 383 -24.47 14.91 3.51
CA SER A 383 -24.62 14.08 2.32
C SER A 383 -23.26 13.50 1.95
N GLU A 384 -23.15 12.18 2.02
CA GLU A 384 -21.98 11.43 1.59
C GLU A 384 -22.40 10.51 0.43
N ARG A 385 -21.70 10.60 -0.71
CA ARG A 385 -21.97 9.76 -1.88
C ARG A 385 -20.67 9.13 -2.35
N LEU A 386 -20.60 7.81 -2.29
CA LEU A 386 -19.49 7.05 -2.88
C LEU A 386 -19.89 6.60 -4.28
N SER A 387 -18.94 6.66 -5.20
CA SER A 387 -19.11 6.20 -6.59
C SER A 387 -17.89 5.44 -7.05
N GLY A 388 -18.08 4.52 -8.01
CA GLY A 388 -17.01 3.64 -8.47
C GLY A 388 -17.43 2.73 -9.61
N GLU A 389 -16.46 2.05 -10.20
CA GLU A 389 -16.62 1.17 -11.36
C GLU A 389 -17.41 -0.09 -11.04
N GLY A 390 -18.75 0.00 -11.03
CA GLY A 390 -19.64 -1.17 -10.92
C GLY A 390 -19.69 -1.84 -9.54
N VAL A 391 -18.88 -1.37 -8.58
CA VAL A 391 -18.86 -1.85 -7.20
C VAL A 391 -19.92 -1.17 -6.34
N ARG A 392 -20.47 -1.92 -5.38
CA ARG A 392 -21.43 -1.40 -4.40
C ARG A 392 -20.78 -1.36 -3.03
N ILE A 393 -20.64 -0.15 -2.50
CA ILE A 393 -20.26 0.04 -1.09
C ILE A 393 -21.53 0.02 -0.25
N GLY A 394 -21.65 -0.95 0.65
CA GLY A 394 -22.76 -1.09 1.57
C GLY A 394 -22.30 -1.42 2.98
N GLU A 395 -23.25 -1.68 3.87
CA GLU A 395 -22.98 -2.18 5.22
C GLU A 395 -22.02 -3.38 5.17
N GLY A 396 -21.01 -3.37 6.06
CA GLY A 396 -19.99 -4.41 6.13
C GLY A 396 -18.90 -4.35 5.05
N THR A 397 -18.98 -3.44 4.08
CA THR A 397 -17.95 -3.31 3.03
C THR A 397 -16.73 -2.55 3.55
N GLY A 398 -15.55 -3.12 3.37
CA GLY A 398 -14.27 -2.48 3.56
C GLY A 398 -13.68 -1.94 2.25
N VAL A 399 -12.92 -0.84 2.32
CA VAL A 399 -12.11 -0.33 1.22
C VAL A 399 -10.73 0.04 1.74
N VAL A 400 -9.70 -0.43 1.05
CA VAL A 400 -8.29 -0.07 1.27
C VAL A 400 -7.80 0.73 0.07
N ASN A 401 -7.37 1.96 0.31
CA ASN A 401 -6.82 2.79 -0.75
C ASN A 401 -5.56 2.15 -1.34
N GLY A 402 -5.32 2.39 -2.63
CA GLY A 402 -4.17 1.86 -3.32
C GLY A 402 -3.83 2.71 -4.52
N GLY A 403 -3.46 2.07 -5.61
CA GLY A 403 -3.10 2.67 -6.87
C GLY A 403 -1.60 2.51 -7.18
N PRO A 404 -1.22 2.52 -8.46
CA PRO A 404 -2.11 2.51 -9.61
C PRO A 404 -2.80 1.15 -9.78
N ARG A 405 -3.83 1.10 -10.63
CA ARG A 405 -4.29 -0.16 -11.24
C ARG A 405 -3.12 -0.84 -11.94
N LEU A 406 -3.12 -2.17 -11.96
CA LEU A 406 -2.11 -3.00 -12.60
C LEU A 406 -2.71 -3.89 -13.70
N LEU A 407 -3.86 -4.49 -13.41
CA LEU A 407 -4.59 -5.34 -14.34
C LEU A 407 -6.08 -4.96 -14.36
N SER A 408 -6.71 -5.23 -15.49
CA SER A 408 -8.14 -5.06 -15.75
C SER A 408 -8.57 -6.13 -16.74
N GLY A 409 -9.57 -6.94 -16.39
CA GLY A 409 -10.05 -8.03 -17.25
C GLY A 409 -8.98 -9.04 -17.66
N GLY A 410 -7.93 -9.24 -16.84
CA GLY A 410 -6.81 -10.15 -17.11
C GLY A 410 -5.73 -9.60 -18.03
N GLU A 411 -5.78 -8.32 -18.38
CA GLU A 411 -4.78 -7.66 -19.22
C GLU A 411 -4.06 -6.53 -18.45
N PRO A 412 -2.76 -6.28 -18.70
CA PRO A 412 -2.06 -5.14 -18.12
C PRO A 412 -2.70 -3.79 -18.47
N GLU A 413 -3.13 -3.07 -17.43
CA GLU A 413 -3.72 -1.73 -17.52
C GLU A 413 -3.16 -0.89 -16.37
N ILE A 414 -1.95 -0.34 -16.58
CA ILE A 414 -1.24 0.47 -15.58
C ILE A 414 -1.59 1.94 -15.80
N THR A 415 -2.47 2.47 -14.96
CA THR A 415 -3.03 3.84 -14.98
C THR A 415 -2.22 4.82 -14.12
N ALA A 416 -0.88 4.70 -14.16
CA ALA A 416 0.00 5.45 -13.26
C ALA A 416 0.01 6.96 -13.54
N PHE A 417 -0.15 7.40 -14.79
CA PHE A 417 -0.29 8.82 -15.10
C PHE A 417 -1.63 9.36 -14.61
N ALA A 418 -2.73 8.70 -14.96
CA ALA A 418 -4.08 9.13 -14.59
C ALA A 418 -4.30 9.20 -13.06
N GLU A 419 -3.70 8.27 -12.32
CA GLU A 419 -3.84 8.19 -10.84
C GLU A 419 -2.78 9.02 -10.07
N GLY A 420 -1.96 9.80 -10.78
CA GLY A 420 -1.07 10.80 -10.18
C GLY A 420 0.31 10.30 -9.76
N PHE A 421 0.76 9.15 -10.25
CA PHE A 421 2.11 8.61 -10.00
C PHE A 421 3.18 9.13 -10.98
N VAL A 422 2.77 9.94 -11.97
CA VAL A 422 3.68 10.61 -12.90
C VAL A 422 3.59 12.12 -12.68
N TYR A 423 4.73 12.77 -12.44
CA TYR A 423 4.82 14.23 -12.37
C TYR A 423 5.39 14.77 -13.68
N PRO A 424 4.59 15.46 -14.51
CA PRO A 424 5.08 15.99 -15.79
C PRO A 424 6.31 16.90 -15.64
N GLU A 425 6.36 17.69 -14.57
CA GLU A 425 7.44 18.61 -14.26
C GLU A 425 8.64 17.95 -13.56
N ASN A 426 8.48 16.73 -13.05
CA ASN A 426 9.54 15.97 -12.38
C ASN A 426 9.46 14.48 -12.73
N PRO A 427 9.89 14.08 -13.94
CA PRO A 427 9.85 12.69 -14.38
C PRO A 427 10.76 11.75 -13.58
N GLU A 428 11.69 12.27 -12.75
CA GLU A 428 12.45 11.41 -11.82
C GLU A 428 11.52 10.69 -10.85
N PHE A 429 10.39 11.29 -10.47
CA PHE A 429 9.47 10.68 -9.50
C PHE A 429 8.98 9.32 -9.99
N TYR A 430 8.39 9.24 -11.18
CA TYR A 430 7.92 7.98 -11.75
C TYR A 430 9.07 6.99 -11.96
N TYR A 431 10.23 7.45 -12.45
CA TYR A 431 11.40 6.58 -12.59
C TYR A 431 11.76 5.91 -11.26
N ARG A 432 11.74 6.63 -10.14
CA ARG A 432 12.08 6.07 -8.83
C ARG A 432 10.96 5.21 -8.23
N PHE A 433 9.72 5.63 -8.45
CA PHE A 433 8.56 5.05 -7.78
C PHE A 433 7.95 3.90 -8.55
N GLY A 434 7.80 4.00 -9.87
CA GLY A 434 7.14 3.02 -10.73
C GLY A 434 8.10 2.12 -11.50
N GLU A 435 9.07 2.72 -12.23
CA GLU A 435 9.98 1.99 -13.13
C GLU A 435 11.09 1.25 -12.36
N ARG A 436 11.71 1.91 -11.37
CA ARG A 436 12.64 1.24 -10.48
C ARG A 436 11.93 0.21 -9.61
N ARG A 437 12.67 -0.86 -9.32
CA ARG A 437 12.21 -1.92 -8.44
C ARG A 437 12.19 -1.44 -7.00
N ASN A 438 11.04 -1.65 -6.36
CA ASN A 438 10.84 -1.39 -4.93
C ASN A 438 10.22 -2.64 -4.29
N PRO A 439 10.28 -2.78 -2.96
CA PRO A 439 9.33 -3.64 -2.26
C PRO A 439 7.89 -3.21 -2.63
N ARG A 440 7.01 -4.18 -2.84
CA ARG A 440 5.63 -3.93 -3.27
C ARG A 440 4.65 -4.74 -2.45
N THR A 441 3.49 -4.16 -2.23
CA THR A 441 2.32 -4.85 -1.73
C THR A 441 1.25 -4.74 -2.80
N LEU A 442 0.63 -5.86 -3.17
CA LEU A 442 -0.30 -5.96 -4.28
C LEU A 442 -1.54 -6.70 -3.80
N ALA A 443 -2.69 -6.35 -4.37
CA ALA A 443 -3.92 -7.08 -4.19
C ALA A 443 -4.60 -7.31 -5.54
N GLY A 444 -5.38 -8.39 -5.66
CA GLY A 444 -6.10 -8.67 -6.89
C GLY A 444 -7.00 -9.89 -6.77
N THR A 445 -7.87 -10.08 -7.74
CA THR A 445 -8.87 -11.14 -7.73
C THR A 445 -8.74 -11.98 -8.99
N THR A 446 -9.05 -13.27 -8.89
CA THR A 446 -9.06 -14.19 -10.04
C THR A 446 -10.48 -14.39 -10.55
N SER A 447 -10.64 -14.87 -11.78
CA SER A 447 -11.94 -15.31 -12.34
C SER A 447 -12.61 -16.41 -11.53
N GLY A 448 -11.87 -17.14 -10.70
CA GLY A 448 -12.40 -18.13 -9.77
C GLY A 448 -12.96 -17.52 -8.48
N GLY A 449 -12.79 -16.22 -8.25
CA GLY A 449 -13.19 -15.54 -7.02
C GLY A 449 -12.12 -15.55 -5.92
N ASP A 450 -10.97 -16.20 -6.13
CA ASP A 450 -9.86 -16.15 -5.16
C ASP A 450 -9.35 -14.70 -5.02
N LEU A 451 -9.15 -14.25 -3.79
CA LEU A 451 -8.40 -13.03 -3.45
C LEU A 451 -6.91 -13.37 -3.33
N LEU A 452 -6.09 -12.56 -3.98
CA LEU A 452 -4.62 -12.61 -3.93
C LEU A 452 -4.11 -11.38 -3.16
N LEU A 453 -3.34 -11.62 -2.11
CA LEU A 453 -2.58 -10.60 -1.38
C LEU A 453 -1.11 -10.95 -1.50
N VAL A 454 -0.31 -10.07 -2.10
CA VAL A 454 1.06 -10.37 -2.52
C VAL A 454 2.03 -9.34 -1.97
N ALA A 455 3.10 -9.79 -1.33
CA ALA A 455 4.20 -8.94 -0.89
C ALA A 455 5.50 -9.35 -1.60
N VAL A 456 6.15 -8.40 -2.27
CA VAL A 456 7.47 -8.57 -2.91
C VAL A 456 8.51 -7.89 -2.04
N ASP A 457 9.46 -8.66 -1.48
CA ASP A 457 10.59 -8.07 -0.77
C ASP A 457 11.45 -7.27 -1.77
N GLY A 458 12.13 -6.20 -1.33
CA GLY A 458 12.97 -5.40 -2.23
C GLY A 458 14.00 -4.54 -1.50
N ARG A 459 14.82 -3.78 -2.25
CA ARG A 459 15.92 -2.95 -1.72
C ARG A 459 16.94 -3.75 -0.88
N ARG A 460 17.11 -5.04 -1.19
CA ARG A 460 18.04 -5.94 -0.50
C ARG A 460 18.87 -6.70 -1.54
N PRO A 461 19.89 -6.05 -2.14
CA PRO A 461 20.80 -6.71 -3.08
C PRO A 461 21.31 -8.06 -2.57
N GLY A 462 21.32 -9.07 -3.43
CA GLY A 462 21.65 -10.47 -3.10
C GLY A 462 20.53 -11.26 -2.40
N TYR A 463 19.42 -10.64 -1.99
CA TYR A 463 18.27 -11.31 -1.38
C TYR A 463 16.96 -11.10 -2.15
N SER A 464 16.57 -9.84 -2.40
CA SER A 464 15.45 -9.50 -3.27
C SER A 464 15.60 -8.08 -3.83
N VAL A 465 15.49 -7.93 -5.14
CA VAL A 465 15.61 -6.62 -5.82
C VAL A 465 14.30 -5.83 -5.87
N GLY A 466 13.14 -6.45 -5.55
CA GLY A 466 11.83 -5.81 -5.65
C GLY A 466 11.18 -5.94 -7.02
N ALA A 467 10.15 -5.15 -7.30
CA ALA A 467 9.45 -5.11 -8.59
C ALA A 467 9.12 -3.67 -9.04
N SER A 468 9.18 -3.41 -10.35
CA SER A 468 8.55 -2.24 -10.99
C SER A 468 7.02 -2.42 -11.02
N PHE A 469 6.26 -1.41 -11.47
CA PHE A 469 4.82 -1.59 -11.70
C PHE A 469 4.53 -2.61 -12.81
N GLU A 470 5.29 -2.59 -13.90
CA GLU A 470 5.17 -3.55 -15.00
C GLU A 470 5.49 -4.97 -14.54
N GLU A 471 6.54 -5.14 -13.74
CA GLU A 471 6.85 -6.44 -13.12
C GLU A 471 5.80 -6.88 -12.11
N SER A 472 5.18 -5.94 -11.39
CA SER A 472 4.09 -6.23 -10.46
C SER A 472 2.83 -6.71 -11.19
N ALA A 473 2.45 -6.06 -12.28
CA ALA A 473 1.38 -6.51 -13.17
C ALA A 473 1.68 -7.92 -13.72
N GLY A 474 2.92 -8.15 -14.18
CA GLY A 474 3.35 -9.47 -14.65
C GLY A 474 3.32 -10.56 -13.56
N ILE A 475 3.66 -10.22 -12.30
CA ILE A 475 3.50 -11.14 -11.17
C ILE A 475 2.03 -11.50 -10.99
N MET A 476 1.14 -10.50 -10.94
CA MET A 476 -0.29 -10.72 -10.70
C MET A 476 -0.94 -11.54 -11.84
N ASP A 477 -0.62 -11.28 -13.11
CA ASP A 477 -1.12 -12.07 -14.24
C ASP A 477 -0.60 -13.52 -14.18
N ALA A 478 0.69 -13.71 -13.86
CA ALA A 478 1.24 -15.06 -13.70
C ALA A 478 0.60 -15.83 -12.54
N LEU A 479 0.14 -15.13 -11.51
CA LEU A 479 -0.64 -15.71 -10.40
C LEU A 479 -2.12 -15.96 -10.78
N GLY A 480 -2.58 -15.46 -11.93
CA GLY A 480 -3.93 -15.66 -12.46
C GLY A 480 -4.95 -14.60 -12.05
N SER A 481 -4.47 -13.43 -11.62
CA SER A 481 -5.33 -12.28 -11.30
C SER A 481 -5.92 -11.69 -12.58
N ASP A 482 -7.22 -11.39 -12.56
CA ASP A 482 -7.91 -10.65 -13.63
C ASP A 482 -7.96 -9.15 -13.32
N GLU A 483 -8.19 -8.82 -12.06
CA GLU A 483 -8.12 -7.45 -11.55
C GLU A 483 -6.95 -7.34 -10.58
N ALA A 484 -6.20 -6.24 -10.61
CA ALA A 484 -5.10 -6.04 -9.66
C ALA A 484 -4.77 -4.56 -9.42
N VAL A 485 -4.37 -4.27 -8.19
CA VAL A 485 -3.98 -2.94 -7.71
C VAL A 485 -2.69 -3.03 -6.90
N ASN A 486 -1.86 -1.98 -7.00
CA ASN A 486 -0.75 -1.78 -6.09
C ASN A 486 -1.24 -1.10 -4.78
N LEU A 487 -0.78 -1.58 -3.62
CA LEU A 487 -0.98 -0.97 -2.30
C LEU A 487 0.32 -0.29 -1.81
N ASP A 488 0.37 0.18 -0.56
CA ASP A 488 1.57 0.86 -0.08
C ASP A 488 2.80 -0.07 -0.06
N GLY A 489 3.92 0.47 -0.56
CA GLY A 489 5.12 -0.28 -0.85
C GLY A 489 6.34 0.14 -0.02
N GLY A 490 7.52 -0.15 -0.55
CA GLY A 490 8.77 0.29 0.06
C GLY A 490 8.96 -0.25 1.47
N GLY A 491 9.24 0.64 2.43
CA GLY A 491 9.45 0.22 3.82
C GLY A 491 8.21 -0.32 4.51
N SER A 492 7.02 -0.02 3.98
CA SER A 492 5.74 -0.46 4.53
C SER A 492 5.40 -1.91 4.16
N THR A 493 6.04 -2.47 3.12
CA THR A 493 5.74 -3.82 2.63
C THR A 493 5.98 -4.88 3.70
N GLY A 494 4.89 -5.50 4.14
CA GLY A 494 4.87 -6.47 5.22
C GLY A 494 3.81 -7.54 4.99
N MET A 495 4.12 -8.80 5.35
CA MET A 495 3.14 -9.87 5.42
C MET A 495 3.42 -10.74 6.65
N THR A 496 2.37 -11.17 7.34
CA THR A 496 2.42 -12.10 8.46
C THR A 496 1.60 -13.35 8.18
N VAL A 497 2.06 -14.49 8.69
CA VAL A 497 1.29 -15.74 8.82
C VAL A 497 1.23 -16.10 10.30
N GLY A 498 0.04 -16.00 10.88
CA GLY A 498 -0.12 -15.77 12.31
C GLY A 498 0.71 -14.56 12.74
N GLN A 499 1.43 -14.69 13.85
CA GLN A 499 2.31 -13.63 14.37
C GLN A 499 3.70 -13.59 13.72
N ARG A 500 4.00 -14.46 12.74
CA ARG A 500 5.32 -14.54 12.10
C ARG A 500 5.36 -13.60 10.90
N LEU A 501 6.22 -12.58 10.96
CA LEU A 501 6.59 -11.79 9.79
C LEU A 501 7.32 -12.68 8.77
N VAL A 502 6.74 -12.84 7.57
CA VAL A 502 7.27 -13.73 6.52
C VAL A 502 8.05 -12.97 5.45
N THR A 503 7.84 -11.66 5.35
CA THR A 503 8.64 -10.74 4.54
C THR A 503 9.91 -10.32 5.27
N ARG A 504 10.80 -9.64 4.55
CA ARG A 504 12.00 -9.02 5.11
C ARG A 504 11.97 -7.51 4.88
N PRO A 505 11.70 -6.70 5.93
CA PRO A 505 11.61 -5.25 5.80
C PRO A 505 12.83 -4.62 5.12
N SER A 506 12.58 -3.59 4.30
CA SER A 506 13.63 -2.87 3.57
C SER A 506 14.30 -1.77 4.38
N ASP A 507 13.58 -1.18 5.33
CA ASP A 507 14.10 -0.08 6.13
C ASP A 507 15.22 -0.57 7.05
N THR A 508 16.25 0.25 7.22
CA THR A 508 17.41 -0.10 8.07
C THR A 508 17.04 -0.23 9.54
N THR A 509 15.93 0.38 9.96
CA THR A 509 15.36 0.31 11.31
C THR A 509 14.48 -0.92 11.54
N GLY A 510 14.22 -1.73 10.51
CA GLY A 510 13.35 -2.90 10.59
C GLY A 510 11.96 -2.66 10.01
N GLU A 511 10.95 -3.31 10.58
CA GLU A 511 9.55 -3.16 10.19
C GLU A 511 9.09 -1.71 10.43
N ARG A 512 8.39 -1.13 9.44
CA ARG A 512 7.87 0.24 9.52
C ARG A 512 6.48 0.22 10.17
N PRO A 513 6.18 1.15 11.09
CA PRO A 513 4.81 1.40 11.51
C PRO A 513 3.96 1.96 10.36
N ILE A 514 2.82 1.33 10.09
CA ILE A 514 1.88 1.62 8.99
C ILE A 514 0.58 2.24 9.51
N GLY A 515 -0.25 2.83 8.62
CA GLY A 515 -1.55 3.43 8.96
C GLY A 515 -2.71 2.44 9.00
N ASP A 516 -2.67 1.41 8.16
CA ASP A 516 -3.70 0.37 8.08
C ASP A 516 -3.15 -0.96 7.53
N ALA A 517 -3.96 -2.02 7.64
CA ALA A 517 -3.65 -3.37 7.17
C ALA A 517 -4.90 -4.06 6.61
N VAL A 518 -4.69 -5.09 5.80
CA VAL A 518 -5.73 -6.11 5.52
C VAL A 518 -5.48 -7.30 6.42
N VAL A 519 -6.48 -7.69 7.21
CA VAL A 519 -6.41 -8.82 8.15
C VAL A 519 -7.31 -9.98 7.71
N VAL A 520 -6.80 -11.20 7.90
CA VAL A 520 -7.51 -12.47 7.66
C VAL A 520 -7.82 -13.09 9.02
N LEU A 521 -9.08 -13.07 9.46
CA LEU A 521 -9.54 -13.44 10.80
C LEU A 521 -10.20 -14.83 10.84
N PRO A 522 -10.04 -15.62 11.92
CA PRO A 522 -10.50 -17.01 12.00
C PRO A 522 -12.01 -17.25 11.83
#